data_AF-A0A834DI11-F1
#
_entry.id   AF-A0A834DI11-F1
#
_cell.length_a   1.000
_cell.length_b   1.000
_cell.length_c   1.000
_cell.angle_alpha   90.00
_cell.angle_beta   90.00
_cell.angle_gamma   90.00
#
_symmetry.space_group_name_H-M   'P 1'
#
loop_
_entity.id
_entity.type
_entity.pdbx_description
1 polymer ?
#
loop_
_entity_poly.entity_id
_entity_poly.type
_entity_poly.pdbx_seq_one_letter_code
_entity_poly.pdbx_strand_id
1 'polypeptide(L)'
;METMQKKIQKIQNEITLLQSQQKTSQDDNYSVLSQLEERLKKTTEEADMYENSYKEISKTLEDLKSSVENLFKKINCDATKILVQLGETGKITDTNLSQYFAIIERKTNDLLLLESYKRILEMEGAEAENPPLFANPFWGGAAVLKNAEALKVLPPVFGSDPFSDRLDEVDQPLDHSSLRQMVLSHNTMRESRRDFSWAASLKRGTT
;
A
#
# COMPACT_ATOMS: atom_id res chain seq x y z
N MET A 1 -81.31 -10.46 -54.70
CA MET A 1 -80.07 -9.90 -55.29
C MET A 1 -79.21 -9.20 -54.22
N GLU A 2 -79.81 -8.41 -53.32
CA GLU A 2 -79.11 -7.68 -52.24
C GLU A 2 -78.33 -8.55 -51.24
N THR A 3 -78.81 -9.76 -50.93
CA THR A 3 -78.14 -10.67 -49.98
C THR A 3 -76.79 -11.20 -50.48
N MET A 4 -76.65 -11.34 -51.81
CA MET A 4 -75.42 -11.82 -52.44
C MET A 4 -74.35 -10.71 -52.48
N GLN A 5 -74.75 -9.48 -52.79
CA GLN A 5 -73.86 -8.31 -52.74
C GLN A 5 -73.33 -8.06 -51.33
N LYS A 6 -74.18 -8.20 -50.30
CA LYS A 6 -73.72 -8.12 -48.89
C LYS A 6 -72.69 -9.19 -48.53
N LYS A 7 -72.85 -10.43 -49.03
CA LYS A 7 -71.88 -11.50 -48.81
C LYS A 7 -70.55 -11.22 -49.51
N ILE A 8 -70.59 -10.73 -50.76
CA ILE A 8 -69.39 -10.34 -51.52
C ILE A 8 -68.64 -9.24 -50.78
N GLN A 9 -69.34 -8.21 -50.30
CA GLN A 9 -68.74 -7.11 -49.57
C GLN A 9 -68.14 -7.56 -48.23
N LYS A 10 -68.80 -8.49 -47.52
CA LYS A 10 -68.24 -9.09 -46.30
C LYS A 10 -66.92 -9.83 -46.58
N ILE A 11 -66.89 -10.65 -47.63
CA ILE A 11 -65.70 -11.41 -48.01
C ILE A 11 -64.57 -10.46 -48.45
N GLN A 12 -64.88 -9.40 -49.21
CA GLN A 12 -63.87 -8.39 -49.58
C GLN A 12 -63.28 -7.69 -48.36
N ASN A 13 -64.09 -7.35 -47.36
CA ASN A 13 -63.61 -6.75 -46.12
C ASN A 13 -62.75 -7.73 -45.29
N GLU A 14 -63.08 -9.03 -45.28
CA GLU A 14 -62.24 -10.05 -44.66
C GLU A 14 -60.91 -10.21 -45.39
N ILE A 15 -60.90 -10.18 -46.73
CA ILE A 15 -59.67 -10.24 -47.52
C ILE A 15 -58.76 -9.05 -47.22
N THR A 16 -59.29 -7.83 -47.18
CA THR A 16 -58.48 -6.63 -46.89
C THR A 16 -57.95 -6.63 -45.45
N LEU A 17 -58.74 -7.13 -44.49
CA LEU A 17 -58.30 -7.31 -43.11
C LEU A 17 -57.18 -8.36 -43.01
N LEU A 18 -57.32 -9.51 -43.65
CA LEU A 18 -56.29 -10.55 -43.64
C LEU A 18 -55.00 -10.08 -44.32
N GLN A 19 -55.10 -9.32 -45.41
CA GLN A 19 -53.94 -8.75 -46.09
C GLN A 19 -53.22 -7.72 -45.23
N SER A 20 -53.95 -6.85 -44.50
CA SER A 20 -53.32 -5.88 -43.60
C SER A 20 -52.68 -6.57 -42.39
N GLN A 21 -53.32 -7.61 -41.85
CA GLN A 21 -52.78 -8.43 -40.77
C GLN A 21 -51.52 -9.21 -41.22
N GLN A 22 -51.51 -9.73 -42.43
CA GLN A 22 -50.34 -10.40 -42.99
C GLN A 22 -49.17 -9.42 -43.16
N LYS A 23 -49.46 -8.22 -43.69
CA LYS A 23 -48.43 -7.19 -43.91
C LYS A 23 -47.81 -6.72 -42.59
N THR A 24 -48.64 -6.43 -41.59
CA THR A 24 -48.16 -6.06 -40.25
C THR A 24 -47.32 -7.17 -39.61
N SER A 25 -47.78 -8.43 -39.69
CA SER A 25 -46.99 -9.57 -39.19
C SER A 25 -45.65 -9.73 -39.92
N GLN A 26 -45.60 -9.48 -41.23
CA GLN A 26 -44.37 -9.57 -42.00
C GLN A 26 -43.39 -8.44 -41.62
N ASP A 27 -43.88 -7.21 -41.47
CA ASP A 27 -43.07 -6.07 -41.03
C ASP A 27 -42.53 -6.28 -39.60
N ASP A 28 -43.36 -6.81 -38.69
CA ASP A 28 -42.96 -7.16 -37.33
C ASP A 28 -41.84 -8.22 -37.35
N ASN A 29 -42.01 -9.29 -38.13
CA ASN A 29 -41.00 -10.35 -38.28
C ASN A 29 -39.68 -9.80 -38.84
N TYR A 30 -39.73 -8.91 -39.83
CA TYR A 30 -38.54 -8.27 -40.37
C TYR A 30 -37.84 -7.40 -39.32
N SER A 31 -38.60 -6.64 -38.53
CA SER A 31 -38.05 -5.83 -37.44
C SER A 31 -37.36 -6.69 -36.37
N VAL A 32 -37.94 -7.84 -36.03
CA VAL A 32 -37.38 -8.78 -35.07
C VAL A 32 -36.10 -9.42 -35.63
N LEU A 33 -36.10 -9.84 -36.90
CA LEU A 33 -34.92 -10.38 -37.57
C LEU A 33 -33.77 -9.36 -37.57
N SER A 34 -34.03 -8.12 -37.96
CA SER A 34 -33.01 -7.07 -37.98
C SER A 34 -32.44 -6.79 -36.59
N GLN A 35 -33.27 -6.76 -35.55
CA GLN A 35 -32.80 -6.61 -34.16
C GLN A 35 -31.95 -7.80 -33.69
N LEU A 36 -32.30 -9.02 -34.09
CA LEU A 36 -31.51 -10.21 -33.77
C LEU A 36 -30.16 -10.21 -34.48
N GLU A 37 -30.12 -9.81 -35.75
CA GLU A 37 -28.88 -9.66 -36.52
C GLU A 37 -27.96 -8.61 -35.90
N GLU A 38 -28.49 -7.46 -35.48
CA GLU A 38 -27.72 -6.43 -34.80
C GLU A 38 -27.16 -6.91 -33.45
N ARG A 39 -28.00 -7.59 -32.65
CA ARG A 39 -27.55 -8.18 -31.37
C ARG A 39 -26.48 -9.24 -31.59
N LEU A 40 -26.64 -10.09 -32.60
CA LEU A 40 -25.67 -11.11 -32.95
C LEU A 40 -24.34 -10.45 -33.35
N LYS A 41 -24.37 -9.47 -34.25
CA LYS A 41 -23.19 -8.72 -34.67
C LYS A 41 -22.46 -8.10 -33.47
N LYS A 42 -23.20 -7.38 -32.62
CA LYS A 42 -22.63 -6.75 -31.42
C LYS A 42 -22.01 -7.77 -30.47
N THR A 43 -22.68 -8.90 -30.23
CA THR A 43 -22.17 -9.95 -29.34
C THR A 43 -20.91 -10.60 -29.91
N THR A 44 -20.85 -10.82 -31.22
CA THR A 44 -19.66 -11.35 -31.89
C THR A 44 -18.49 -10.36 -31.82
N GLU A 45 -18.73 -9.07 -32.08
CA GLU A 45 -17.70 -8.03 -31.97
C GLU A 45 -17.16 -7.93 -30.54
N GLU A 46 -18.03 -7.98 -29.53
CA GLU A 46 -17.62 -8.01 -28.12
C GLU A 46 -16.80 -9.27 -27.80
N ALA A 47 -17.22 -10.45 -28.28
CA ALA A 47 -16.49 -11.69 -28.09
C ALA A 47 -15.09 -11.65 -28.74
N ASP A 48 -14.99 -11.16 -29.98
CA ASP A 48 -13.72 -11.01 -30.71
C ASP A 48 -12.78 -10.03 -29.97
N MET A 49 -13.33 -8.95 -29.40
CA MET A 49 -12.55 -8.02 -28.58
C MET A 49 -11.97 -8.68 -27.33
N TYR A 50 -12.77 -9.49 -26.62
CA TYR A 50 -12.29 -10.21 -25.44
C TYR A 50 -11.25 -11.26 -25.81
N GLU A 51 -11.42 -11.98 -26.92
CA GLU A 51 -10.45 -12.96 -27.40
C GLU A 51 -9.11 -12.31 -27.78
N ASN A 52 -9.16 -11.18 -28.48
CA ASN A 52 -7.96 -10.41 -28.80
C ASN A 52 -7.25 -9.90 -27.54
N SER A 53 -8.00 -9.35 -26.59
CA SER A 53 -7.44 -8.88 -25.30
C SER A 53 -6.80 -10.03 -24.52
N TYR A 54 -7.46 -11.20 -24.49
CA TYR A 54 -6.93 -12.40 -23.84
C TYR A 54 -5.63 -12.87 -24.50
N LYS A 55 -5.56 -12.86 -25.84
CA LYS A 55 -4.36 -13.24 -26.59
C LYS A 55 -3.19 -12.32 -26.31
N GLU A 56 -3.42 -11.02 -26.21
CA GLU A 56 -2.40 -10.04 -25.84
C GLU A 56 -1.89 -10.28 -24.41
N ILE A 57 -2.80 -10.41 -23.44
CA ILE A 57 -2.46 -10.70 -22.04
C ILE A 57 -1.68 -12.00 -21.93
N SER A 58 -2.16 -13.07 -22.58
CA SER A 58 -1.47 -14.37 -22.58
C SER A 58 -0.07 -14.28 -23.14
N LYS A 59 0.15 -13.53 -24.23
CA LYS A 59 1.49 -13.29 -24.77
C LYS A 59 2.41 -12.58 -23.77
N THR A 60 1.93 -11.48 -23.17
CA THR A 60 2.74 -10.74 -22.17
C THR A 60 3.11 -11.60 -20.96
N LEU A 61 2.22 -12.51 -20.57
CA LEU A 61 2.40 -13.40 -19.44
C LEU A 61 3.41 -14.51 -19.77
N GLU A 62 3.42 -15.04 -20.99
CA GLU A 62 4.48 -15.96 -21.45
C GLU A 62 5.85 -15.29 -21.53
N ASP A 63 5.91 -14.04 -22.04
CA ASP A 63 7.15 -13.25 -22.05
C ASP A 63 7.66 -12.99 -20.61
N LEU A 64 6.74 -12.75 -19.66
CA LEU A 64 7.07 -12.60 -18.25
C LEU A 64 7.62 -13.91 -17.66
N LYS A 65 6.98 -15.06 -17.90
CA LYS A 65 7.46 -16.38 -17.44
C LYS A 65 8.90 -16.64 -17.92
N SER A 66 9.15 -16.42 -19.21
CA SER A 66 10.48 -16.56 -19.81
C SER A 66 11.51 -15.62 -19.15
N SER A 67 11.12 -14.37 -18.92
CA SER A 67 11.98 -13.38 -18.27
C SER A 67 12.33 -13.76 -16.82
N VAL A 68 11.36 -14.28 -16.07
CA VAL A 68 11.56 -14.78 -14.71
C VAL A 68 12.46 -16.01 -14.71
N GLU A 69 12.27 -16.95 -15.64
CA GLU A 69 13.15 -18.12 -15.78
C GLU A 69 14.61 -17.71 -16.05
N ASN A 70 14.79 -16.75 -16.95
CA ASN A 70 16.11 -16.20 -17.29
C ASN A 70 16.75 -15.50 -16.08
N LEU A 71 15.98 -14.70 -15.35
CA LEU A 71 16.47 -14.03 -14.14
C LEU A 71 16.86 -15.05 -13.07
N PHE A 72 16.02 -16.06 -12.84
CA PHE A 72 16.25 -17.11 -11.86
C PHE A 72 17.56 -17.87 -12.12
N LYS A 73 17.84 -18.18 -13.40
CA LYS A 73 19.12 -18.77 -13.83
C LYS A 73 20.29 -17.80 -13.63
N LYS A 74 20.14 -16.53 -14.01
CA LYS A 74 21.21 -15.52 -13.95
C LYS A 74 21.70 -15.25 -12.53
N ILE A 75 20.80 -15.20 -11.55
CA ILE A 75 21.15 -14.97 -10.14
C ILE A 75 21.48 -16.25 -9.37
N ASN A 76 21.53 -17.40 -10.07
CA ASN A 76 21.75 -18.73 -9.49
C ASN A 76 20.84 -19.00 -8.28
N CYS A 77 19.54 -18.76 -8.45
CA CYS A 77 18.57 -19.12 -7.41
C CYS A 77 18.44 -20.64 -7.29
N ASP A 78 18.26 -21.11 -6.07
CA ASP A 78 18.05 -22.52 -5.77
C ASP A 78 16.57 -22.89 -5.93
N ALA A 79 16.24 -23.58 -7.03
CA ALA A 79 14.89 -24.07 -7.32
C ALA A 79 14.47 -25.23 -6.40
N THR A 80 15.39 -25.83 -5.64
CA THR A 80 15.12 -27.02 -4.82
C THR A 80 14.05 -26.74 -3.76
N LYS A 81 14.02 -25.51 -3.21
CA LYS A 81 12.99 -25.09 -2.25
C LYS A 81 11.59 -25.08 -2.88
N ILE A 82 11.47 -24.65 -4.14
CA ILE A 82 10.20 -24.62 -4.89
C ILE A 82 9.76 -26.03 -5.23
N LEU A 83 10.67 -26.84 -5.77
CA LEU A 83 10.42 -28.25 -6.11
C LEU A 83 9.93 -29.07 -4.91
N VAL A 84 10.52 -28.86 -3.73
CA VAL A 84 10.13 -29.54 -2.49
C VAL A 84 8.81 -29.02 -1.92
N GLN A 85 8.56 -27.70 -1.98
CA GLN A 85 7.34 -27.11 -1.40
C GLN A 85 6.10 -27.25 -2.31
N LEU A 86 6.27 -27.27 -3.62
CA LEU A 86 5.16 -27.32 -4.58
C LEU A 86 4.98 -28.70 -5.22
N GLY A 87 5.95 -29.62 -5.09
CA GLY A 87 5.88 -30.92 -5.76
C GLY A 87 5.74 -30.82 -7.28
N GLU A 88 6.08 -29.66 -7.85
CA GLU A 88 5.84 -29.31 -9.25
C GLU A 88 6.99 -29.78 -10.16
N THR A 89 6.69 -29.92 -11.44
CA THR A 89 7.58 -30.43 -12.50
C THR A 89 8.75 -29.50 -12.86
N GLY A 90 9.06 -28.52 -12.02
CA GLY A 90 10.14 -27.54 -12.22
C GLY A 90 9.85 -26.49 -13.31
N LYS A 91 8.61 -26.41 -13.81
CA LYS A 91 8.17 -25.41 -14.80
C LYS A 91 7.49 -24.23 -14.11
N ILE A 92 7.73 -23.02 -14.60
CA ILE A 92 7.06 -21.81 -14.11
C ILE A 92 5.63 -21.77 -14.68
N THR A 93 4.64 -21.73 -13.80
CA THR A 93 3.21 -21.64 -14.09
C THR A 93 2.66 -20.35 -13.47
N ASP A 94 1.45 -19.95 -13.88
CA ASP A 94 0.83 -18.72 -13.37
C ASP A 94 0.55 -18.78 -11.87
N THR A 95 0.31 -19.98 -11.35
CA THR A 95 0.06 -20.19 -9.92
C THR A 95 1.35 -20.09 -9.10
N ASN A 96 2.48 -20.56 -9.65
CA ASN A 96 3.76 -20.58 -8.93
C ASN A 96 4.60 -19.31 -9.11
N LEU A 97 4.27 -18.45 -10.08
CA LEU A 97 5.04 -17.25 -10.41
C LEU A 97 5.28 -16.34 -9.19
N SER A 98 4.26 -16.18 -8.34
CA SER A 98 4.36 -15.40 -7.10
C SER A 98 5.43 -15.93 -6.13
N GLN A 99 5.60 -17.25 -6.05
CA GLN A 99 6.58 -17.89 -5.17
C GLN A 99 8.00 -17.78 -5.76
N TYR A 100 8.12 -17.88 -7.08
CA TYR A 100 9.38 -17.58 -7.78
C TYR A 100 9.82 -16.14 -7.49
N PHE A 101 8.92 -15.16 -7.54
CA PHE A 101 9.23 -13.78 -7.18
C PHE A 101 9.71 -13.62 -5.74
N ALA A 102 9.06 -14.26 -4.77
CA ALA A 102 9.47 -14.19 -3.36
C ALA A 102 10.89 -14.73 -3.13
N ILE A 103 11.30 -15.75 -3.90
CA ILE A 103 12.64 -16.33 -3.80
C ILE A 103 13.68 -15.43 -4.48
N ILE A 104 13.35 -14.90 -5.66
CA ILE A 104 14.19 -13.92 -6.36
C ILE A 104 14.41 -12.69 -5.47
N GLU A 105 13.35 -12.19 -4.84
CA GLU A 105 13.41 -11.05 -3.92
C GLU A 105 14.35 -11.33 -2.74
N ARG A 106 14.17 -12.47 -2.07
CA ARG A 106 15.04 -12.88 -0.96
C ARG A 106 16.50 -12.97 -1.40
N LYS A 107 16.78 -13.65 -2.51
CA LYS A 107 18.14 -13.82 -3.02
C LYS A 107 18.77 -12.48 -3.40
N THR A 108 17.98 -11.59 -4.00
CA THR A 108 18.43 -10.25 -4.37
C THR A 108 18.77 -9.44 -3.13
N ASN A 109 17.92 -9.50 -2.10
CA ASN A 109 18.17 -8.84 -0.81
C ASN A 109 19.46 -9.36 -0.14
N ASP A 110 19.68 -10.68 -0.15
CA ASP A 110 20.92 -11.28 0.39
C ASP A 110 22.17 -10.80 -0.37
N LEU A 111 22.09 -10.74 -1.71
CA LEU A 111 23.19 -10.22 -2.55
C LEU A 111 23.48 -8.74 -2.27
N LEU A 112 22.44 -7.92 -2.09
CA LEU A 112 22.58 -6.51 -1.74
C LEU A 112 23.22 -6.34 -0.35
N LEU A 113 22.85 -7.17 0.62
CA LEU A 113 23.45 -7.13 1.96
C LEU A 113 24.94 -7.48 1.90
N LEU A 114 25.32 -8.54 1.18
CA LEU A 114 26.71 -8.93 1.00
C LEU A 114 27.53 -7.83 0.30
N GLU A 115 26.94 -7.16 -0.69
CA GLU A 115 27.58 -6.05 -1.38
C GLU A 115 27.82 -4.86 -0.44
N SER A 116 26.82 -4.52 0.36
CA SER A 116 26.95 -3.44 1.36
C SER A 116 28.03 -3.74 2.41
N TYR A 117 28.12 -4.99 2.87
CA TYR A 117 29.14 -5.42 3.80
C TYR A 117 30.54 -5.35 3.18
N LYS A 118 30.68 -5.79 1.92
CA LYS A 118 31.94 -5.69 1.17
C LYS A 118 32.41 -4.25 1.04
N ARG A 119 31.51 -3.31 0.73
CA ARG A 119 31.85 -1.88 0.68
C ARG A 119 32.37 -1.37 2.02
N ILE A 120 31.70 -1.72 3.12
CA ILE A 120 32.15 -1.32 4.47
C ILE A 120 33.57 -1.84 4.75
N LEU A 121 33.84 -3.10 4.45
CA LEU A 121 35.16 -3.71 4.66
C LEU A 121 36.25 -3.07 3.79
N GLU A 122 35.94 -2.75 2.53
CA GLU A 122 36.86 -2.04 1.62
C GLU A 122 37.19 -0.62 2.13
N MET A 123 36.25 0.01 2.84
CA MET A 123 36.44 1.34 3.44
C MET A 123 37.22 1.30 4.75
N GLU A 124 37.12 0.23 5.53
CA GLU A 124 37.87 0.06 6.78
C GLU A 124 39.38 -0.19 6.52
N GLY A 125 39.73 -0.69 5.34
CA GLY A 125 41.13 -0.84 4.89
C GLY A 125 41.76 0.44 4.31
N ALA A 126 40.96 1.47 4.04
CA ALA A 126 41.42 2.78 3.63
C ALA A 126 41.19 3.74 4.81
N GLU A 127 42.26 4.13 5.52
CA GLU A 127 42.24 5.15 6.59
C GLU A 127 41.55 6.45 6.09
N ALA A 128 40.22 6.48 6.11
CA ALA A 128 39.41 7.59 5.67
C ALA A 128 38.92 8.29 6.94
N GLU A 129 39.43 9.50 7.15
CA GLU A 129 39.21 10.40 8.29
C GLU A 129 37.74 10.66 8.68
N ASN A 130 36.77 10.18 7.89
CA ASN A 130 35.35 10.25 8.22
C ASN A 130 34.61 9.01 7.67
N PRO A 131 33.97 8.18 8.51
CA PRO A 131 33.11 7.12 8.02
C PRO A 131 31.86 7.74 7.39
N PRO A 132 31.51 7.45 6.12
CA PRO A 132 30.23 7.86 5.59
C PRO A 132 29.13 7.04 6.25
N LEU A 133 28.12 7.76 6.72
CA LEU A 133 26.87 7.21 7.22
C LEU A 133 26.28 6.24 6.20
N PHE A 134 25.86 5.07 6.69
CA PHE A 134 25.24 3.98 5.93
C PHE A 134 24.30 4.51 4.83
N ALA A 135 24.72 4.36 3.57
CA ALA A 135 23.93 4.71 2.41
C ALA A 135 23.13 3.48 1.96
N ASN A 136 21.82 3.49 2.23
CA ASN A 136 20.92 2.42 1.79
C ASN A 136 20.93 2.32 0.25
N PRO A 137 21.30 1.17 -0.36
CA PRO A 137 21.35 1.01 -1.81
C PRO A 137 20.01 1.21 -2.52
N PHE A 138 18.88 0.99 -1.83
CA PHE A 138 17.54 1.27 -2.37
C PHE A 138 17.26 2.77 -2.49
N TRP A 139 17.99 3.60 -1.75
CA TRP A 139 17.77 5.03 -1.65
C TRP A 139 18.78 5.79 -2.50
N GLY A 140 19.13 5.26 -3.68
CA GLY A 140 20.05 5.89 -4.64
C GLY A 140 19.66 7.31 -5.09
N GLY A 141 18.50 7.82 -4.67
CA GLY A 141 18.08 9.22 -4.82
C GLY A 141 18.26 10.12 -3.57
N ALA A 142 18.60 9.57 -2.40
CA ALA A 142 18.75 10.36 -1.17
C ALA A 142 19.97 11.28 -1.16
N ALA A 143 20.92 11.10 -2.08
CA ALA A 143 22.02 12.06 -2.29
C ALA A 143 21.53 13.43 -2.82
N VAL A 144 20.29 13.53 -3.32
CA VAL A 144 19.71 14.79 -3.84
C VAL A 144 18.94 15.55 -2.76
N LEU A 145 18.44 14.86 -1.74
CA LEU A 145 17.85 15.51 -0.58
C LEU A 145 18.99 15.87 0.37
N LYS A 146 19.32 17.17 0.48
CA LYS A 146 20.14 17.65 1.59
C LYS A 146 19.56 17.07 2.87
N ASN A 147 20.31 16.18 3.52
CA ASN A 147 19.96 15.68 4.84
C ASN A 147 19.66 16.90 5.71
N ALA A 148 18.44 16.98 6.24
CA ALA A 148 18.10 18.01 7.21
C ALA A 148 19.11 17.90 8.34
N GLU A 149 19.82 19.00 8.61
CA GLU A 149 20.83 19.07 9.66
C GLU A 149 20.22 18.53 10.95
N ALA A 150 20.88 17.55 11.57
CA ALA A 150 20.35 16.85 12.73
C ALA A 150 19.90 17.87 13.77
N LEU A 151 18.59 17.98 13.99
CA LEU A 151 18.01 18.89 14.97
C LEU A 151 18.67 18.56 16.31
N LYS A 152 19.53 19.46 16.81
CA LYS A 152 20.07 19.38 18.16
C LYS A 152 18.91 19.61 19.11
N VAL A 153 18.20 18.55 19.46
CA VAL A 153 17.21 18.56 20.53
C VAL A 153 18.02 18.72 21.82
N LEU A 154 18.15 19.97 22.26
CA LEU A 154 18.65 20.25 23.59
C LEU A 154 17.61 19.71 24.59
N PRO A 155 17.98 18.75 25.45
CA PRO A 155 17.07 18.33 26.51
C PRO A 155 16.71 19.55 27.36
N PRO A 156 15.46 19.64 27.85
CA PRO A 156 15.09 20.70 28.78
C PRO A 156 16.06 20.71 29.94
N VAL A 157 16.66 21.86 30.22
CA VAL A 157 17.57 22.04 31.35
C VAL A 157 16.74 21.82 32.62
N PHE A 158 16.91 20.65 33.24
CA PHE A 158 16.50 20.47 34.62
C PHE A 158 17.44 21.35 35.45
N GLY A 159 16.89 22.39 36.08
CA GLY A 159 17.64 23.19 37.05
C GLY A 159 18.18 22.29 38.17
N SER A 160 19.16 22.80 38.91
CA SER A 160 19.77 22.11 40.07
C SER A 160 18.69 21.47 40.95
N ASP A 161 18.85 20.17 41.23
CA ASP A 161 17.92 19.39 42.03
C ASP A 161 17.74 20.07 43.41
N PRO A 162 16.53 20.58 43.75
CA PRO A 162 16.30 21.27 45.02
C PRO A 162 16.43 20.36 46.24
N PHE A 163 16.59 19.05 46.04
CA PHE A 163 16.80 18.06 47.08
C PHE A 163 18.27 17.64 47.24
N SER A 164 19.19 18.12 46.40
CA SER A 164 20.60 17.70 46.39
C SER A 164 21.25 17.81 47.78
N ASP A 165 21.08 18.95 48.46
CA ASP A 165 21.66 19.18 49.79
C ASP A 165 21.09 18.25 50.88
N ARG A 166 19.84 17.79 50.73
CA ARG A 166 19.17 16.91 51.71
C ARG A 166 19.39 15.44 51.43
N LEU A 167 19.71 15.09 50.19
CA LEU A 167 20.01 13.72 49.80
C LEU A 167 21.46 13.34 50.16
N ASP A 168 22.39 14.31 50.16
CA ASP A 168 23.77 14.12 50.62
C ASP A 168 23.87 13.80 52.12
N GLU A 169 22.85 14.13 52.93
CA GLU A 169 22.82 13.83 54.37
C GLU A 169 22.28 12.41 54.69
N VAL A 170 21.80 11.66 53.69
CA VAL A 170 21.14 10.36 53.92
C VAL A 170 21.93 9.21 53.27
N ASP A 171 22.72 8.51 54.09
CA ASP A 171 23.58 7.38 53.66
C ASP A 171 22.81 6.06 53.35
N GLN A 172 21.48 6.06 53.41
CA GLN A 172 20.62 4.88 53.20
C GLN A 172 19.46 5.19 52.25
N PRO A 173 19.04 4.26 51.36
CA PRO A 173 17.90 4.49 50.46
C PRO A 173 16.64 4.91 51.22
N LEU A 174 16.05 6.03 50.82
CA LEU A 174 14.86 6.58 51.46
C LEU A 174 13.68 5.62 51.32
N ASP A 175 13.03 5.33 52.44
CA ASP A 175 11.71 4.71 52.43
C ASP A 175 10.65 5.67 51.87
N HIS A 176 9.58 5.10 51.29
CA HIS A 176 8.50 5.84 50.66
C HIS A 176 7.84 6.85 51.61
N SER A 177 7.75 6.52 52.91
CA SER A 177 7.21 7.42 53.93
C SER A 177 8.09 8.67 54.12
N SER A 178 9.41 8.48 54.23
CA SER A 178 10.42 9.54 54.36
C SER A 178 10.46 10.43 53.13
N LEU A 179 10.40 9.83 51.93
CA LEU A 179 10.37 10.58 50.66
C LEU A 179 9.14 11.48 50.56
N ARG A 180 7.96 10.96 50.91
CA ARG A 180 6.72 11.73 50.90
C ARG A 180 6.79 12.92 51.86
N GLN A 181 7.35 12.72 53.05
CA GLN A 181 7.53 13.79 54.03
C GLN A 181 8.51 14.87 53.52
N MET A 182 9.60 14.47 52.87
CA MET A 182 10.58 15.38 52.30
C MET A 182 9.93 16.28 51.23
N VAL A 183 9.17 15.71 50.29
CA VAL A 183 8.47 16.47 49.25
C VAL A 183 7.43 17.43 49.82
N LEU A 184 6.63 16.97 50.79
CA LEU A 184 5.62 17.81 51.45
C LEU A 184 6.28 18.99 52.18
N SER A 185 7.35 18.74 52.94
CA SER A 185 8.08 19.78 53.65
C SER A 185 8.67 20.83 52.70
N HIS A 186 9.26 20.41 51.58
CA HIS A 186 9.77 21.33 50.57
C HIS A 186 8.67 22.18 49.92
N ASN A 187 7.51 21.59 49.59
CA ASN A 187 6.40 22.36 49.03
C ASN A 187 5.84 23.37 50.03
N THR A 188 5.67 23.02 51.30
CA THR A 188 5.21 23.97 52.34
C THR A 188 6.20 25.12 52.56
N MET A 189 7.51 24.84 52.52
CA MET A 189 8.55 25.85 52.62
C MET A 189 8.57 26.77 51.39
N ARG A 190 8.35 26.21 50.19
CA ARG A 190 8.25 26.97 48.93
C ARG A 190 6.98 27.80 48.84
N GLU A 191 5.87 27.36 49.42
CA GLU A 191 4.63 28.14 49.55
C GLU A 191 4.83 29.27 50.56
N SER A 192 5.40 28.97 51.73
CA SER A 192 5.71 30.00 52.74
C SER A 192 6.65 31.08 52.20
N ARG A 193 7.67 30.70 51.40
CA ARG A 193 8.57 31.65 50.71
C ARG A 193 7.84 32.50 49.66
N ARG A 194 6.88 31.92 48.93
CA ARG A 194 6.05 32.65 47.97
C ARG A 194 5.11 33.62 48.68
N ASP A 195 4.49 33.21 49.78
CA ASP A 195 3.58 34.04 50.56
C ASP A 195 4.31 35.19 51.26
N PHE A 196 5.52 34.94 51.79
CA PHE A 196 6.40 36.00 52.30
C PHE A 196 6.85 36.97 51.21
N SER A 197 7.19 36.46 50.02
CA SER A 197 7.58 37.28 48.86
C SER A 197 6.42 38.15 48.38
N TRP A 198 5.20 37.62 48.36
CA TRP A 198 3.96 38.33 48.05
C TRP A 198 3.65 39.42 49.09
N ALA A 199 3.70 39.09 50.39
CA ALA A 199 3.44 40.04 51.47
C ALA A 199 4.49 41.17 51.55
N ALA A 200 5.77 40.86 51.28
CA ALA A 200 6.84 41.86 51.21
C ALA A 200 6.71 42.77 49.97
N SER A 201 6.13 42.27 48.89
CA SER A 201 5.83 43.07 47.70
C SER A 201 4.64 43.99 47.93
N LEU A 202 3.65 43.57 48.72
CA LEU A 202 2.48 44.39 49.07
C LEU A 202 2.83 45.55 50.04
N LYS A 203 3.74 45.33 50.99
CA LYS A 203 4.22 46.39 51.91
C LYS A 203 5.10 47.46 51.26
N ARG A 204 5.71 47.18 50.10
CA ARG A 204 6.53 48.14 49.35
C ARG A 204 5.72 49.02 48.40
N GLY A 205 4.41 48.79 48.28
CA GLY A 205 3.51 49.54 47.39
C GLY A 205 2.63 50.58 48.11
N THR A 206 2.91 50.94 49.37
CA THR A 206 2.10 51.91 50.13
C THR A 206 2.98 52.95 50.84
N THR A 207 3.67 53.78 50.05
CA THR A 207 4.16 55.12 50.39
C THR A 207 4.39 55.88 49.09
#